data_AF-A0A1B6MHA7-F1
#
_entry.id   AF-A0A1B6MHA7-F1
#
_cell.length_a   1.000
_cell.length_b   1.000
_cell.length_c   1.000
_cell.angle_alpha   90.00
_cell.angle_beta   90.00
_cell.angle_gamma   90.00
#
_symmetry.space_group_name_H-M   'P 1'
#
loop_
_entity.id
_entity.type
_entity.pdbx_description
1 polymer ?
#
loop_
_entity_poly.entity_id
_entity_poly.type
_entity_poly.pdbx_seq_one_letter_code
_entity_poly.pdbx_strand_id
1 'polypeptide(L)'
;VMGIITVPSAVFGTMVGGGILKKFDLRFVGILKLCIGTTALAMFCAGCFFITCSQEKMIGLNVPYYEDRKEIKLDDPCNANCGCSWEEFLPVCGVNNYTYFSACYAGCTS
;
A
#
# COMPACT_ATOMS: atom_id res chain seq x y z
N VAL A 1 -7.94 -0.79 10.92
CA VAL A 1 -7.54 0.55 10.39
C VAL A 1 -8.30 0.90 9.11
N MET A 2 -8.30 0.07 8.06
CA MET A 2 -9.01 0.41 6.80
C MET A 2 -10.48 0.78 7.01
N GLY A 3 -11.24 0.00 7.79
CA GLY A 3 -12.65 0.29 8.06
C GLY A 3 -12.92 1.60 8.80
N ILE A 4 -12.04 2.03 9.72
CA ILE A 4 -12.25 3.29 10.46
C ILE A 4 -12.00 4.51 9.57
N ILE A 5 -11.26 4.36 8.47
CA ILE A 5 -10.97 5.43 7.52
C ILE A 5 -12.03 5.44 6.42
N THR A 6 -12.31 4.28 5.80
CA THR A 6 -13.17 4.21 4.62
C THR A 6 -14.63 4.55 4.93
N VAL A 7 -15.16 4.11 6.08
CA VAL A 7 -16.56 4.33 6.46
C VAL A 7 -16.89 5.82 6.63
N PRO A 8 -16.21 6.61 7.48
CA PRO A 8 -16.52 8.03 7.61
C PRO A 8 -16.22 8.83 6.33
N SER A 9 -15.19 8.47 5.55
CA SER A 9 -14.93 9.12 4.27
C SER A 9 -16.08 8.91 3.27
N ALA A 10 -16.67 7.72 3.21
CA ALA A 10 -17.81 7.44 2.34
C ALA A 10 -19.06 8.26 2.75
N VAL A 11 -19.33 8.33 4.06
CA VAL A 11 -20.45 9.13 4.59
C VAL A 11 -20.24 10.61 4.27
N PHE A 12 -19.04 11.13 4.48
CA PHE A 12 -18.72 12.52 4.18
C PHE A 12 -18.85 12.83 2.68
N GLY A 13 -18.29 11.98 1.82
CA GLY A 13 -18.34 12.17 0.36
C GLY A 13 -19.77 12.19 -0.19
N THR A 14 -20.63 11.29 0.30
CA THR A 14 -22.04 11.23 -0.10
C THR A 14 -22.84 12.46 0.39
N MET A 15 -22.64 12.89 1.64
CA MET A 15 -23.26 14.12 2.16
C MET A 15 -22.85 15.36 1.36
N VAL A 16 -21.55 15.53 1.11
CA VAL A 16 -21.03 16.68 0.36
C VAL A 16 -21.52 16.67 -1.08
N GLY A 17 -21.46 15.52 -1.76
CA GLY A 17 -21.97 15.36 -3.12
C GLY A 17 -23.46 15.72 -3.22
N GLY A 18 -24.27 15.20 -2.30
CA GLY A 18 -25.70 15.54 -2.23
C GLY A 18 -25.95 17.02 -1.95
N GLY A 19 -25.17 17.63 -1.06
CA GLY A 19 -25.24 19.05 -0.74
C GLY A 19 -24.92 19.95 -1.95
N ILE A 20 -23.91 19.60 -2.73
CA ILE A 20 -23.54 20.32 -3.97
C ILE A 20 -24.67 20.23 -4.99
N LEU A 21 -25.20 19.02 -5.23
CA LEU A 21 -26.32 18.82 -6.16
C LEU A 21 -27.56 19.64 -5.74
N LYS A 22 -27.87 19.66 -4.44
CA LYS A 22 -29.00 20.42 -3.89
C LYS A 22 -28.80 21.94 -3.93
N LYS A 23 -27.58 22.43 -3.73
CA LYS A 23 -27.26 23.88 -3.66
C LYS A 23 -27.23 24.53 -5.04
N PHE A 24 -26.69 23.84 -6.04
CA PHE A 24 -26.41 24.40 -7.36
C PHE A 24 -27.43 24.02 -8.44
N ASP A 25 -28.40 23.14 -8.12
CA ASP A 25 -29.45 22.67 -9.03
C ASP A 25 -28.92 22.33 -10.44
N LEU A 26 -27.87 21.50 -10.44
CA LEU A 26 -27.09 21.22 -11.63
C LEU A 26 -27.91 20.42 -12.64
N ARG A 27 -27.97 20.90 -13.88
CA ARG A 27 -28.49 20.12 -15.02
C ARG A 27 -27.64 18.88 -15.27
N PHE A 28 -28.17 17.91 -16.01
CA PHE A 28 -27.49 16.64 -16.34
C PHE A 28 -26.02 16.80 -16.80
N VAL A 29 -25.74 17.81 -17.63
CA VAL A 29 -24.38 18.13 -18.09
C VAL A 29 -23.47 18.61 -16.95
N GLY A 30 -24.01 19.36 -15.98
CA GLY A 30 -23.27 19.79 -14.79
C GLY A 30 -22.92 18.63 -13.86
N ILE A 31 -23.82 17.67 -13.70
CA ILE A 31 -23.58 16.44 -12.93
C ILE A 31 -22.46 15.63 -13.58
N LEU A 32 -22.52 15.43 -14.90
CA LEU A 32 -21.46 14.75 -15.65
C LEU A 32 -20.10 15.43 -15.50
N LYS A 33 -20.04 16.76 -15.59
CA LYS A 33 -18.80 17.52 -15.36
C LYS A 33 -18.25 17.34 -13.96
N LEU A 34 -19.12 17.29 -12.95
CA LEU A 34 -18.72 17.03 -11.56
C LEU A 34 -18.15 15.62 -11.38
N CYS A 35 -18.78 14.59 -11.97
CA CYS A 35 -18.27 13.21 -11.95
C CYS A 35 -16.90 13.10 -12.64
N ILE A 36 -16.72 13.77 -13.78
CA ILE A 36 -15.43 13.79 -14.49
C ILE A 36 -14.37 14.51 -13.64
N GLY A 37 -14.70 15.66 -13.05
CA GLY A 37 -13.78 16.43 -12.22
C GLY A 37 -13.34 15.69 -10.95
N THR A 38 -14.28 15.05 -10.25
CA THR A 38 -13.97 14.24 -9.06
C THR A 38 -13.14 13.00 -9.39
N THR A 39 -13.43 12.33 -10.51
CA THR A 39 -12.62 11.20 -11.00
C THR A 39 -11.20 11.67 -11.38
N ALA A 40 -11.06 12.80 -12.07
CA ALA A 40 -9.77 13.37 -12.41
C ALA A 40 -8.93 13.74 -11.18
N LEU A 41 -9.58 14.35 -10.16
CA LEU A 41 -8.92 14.64 -8.88
C LEU A 41 -8.48 13.35 -8.18
N ALA A 42 -9.33 12.31 -8.17
CA ALA A 42 -8.99 11.02 -7.58
C ALA A 42 -7.78 10.38 -8.30
N MET A 43 -7.75 10.40 -9.63
CA MET A 43 -6.60 9.91 -10.41
C MET A 43 -5.32 10.71 -10.10
N PHE A 44 -5.42 12.03 -9.98
CA PHE A 44 -4.28 12.87 -9.62
C PHE A 44 -3.75 12.54 -8.21
N CYS A 45 -4.63 12.46 -7.21
CA CYS A 45 -4.26 12.07 -5.85
C CYS A 45 -3.68 10.66 -5.79
N ALA A 46 -4.22 9.71 -6.55
CA ALA A 46 -3.65 8.38 -6.69
C ALA A 46 -2.23 8.43 -7.29
N GLY A 47 -2.01 9.30 -8.29
CA GLY A 47 -0.69 9.54 -8.88
C GLY A 47 0.32 10.10 -7.87
N CYS A 48 -0.10 10.95 -6.93
CA CYS A 48 0.78 11.49 -5.89
C CYS A 48 1.37 10.42 -4.96
N PHE A 49 0.73 9.25 -4.81
CA PHE A 49 1.30 8.13 -4.04
C PHE A 49 2.66 7.69 -4.59
N PHE A 50 2.86 7.74 -5.91
CA PHE A 50 4.14 7.36 -6.52
C PHE A 50 5.28 8.33 -6.17
N ILE A 51 4.97 9.60 -5.91
CA ILE A 51 5.97 10.61 -5.56
C ILE A 51 6.34 10.51 -4.06
N THR A 52 5.36 10.16 -3.21
CA THR A 52 5.52 10.20 -1.75
C THR A 52 5.94 8.86 -1.14
N CYS A 53 5.68 7.75 -1.82
CA CYS A 53 6.00 6.42 -1.29
C CYS A 53 7.49 6.10 -1.46
N SER A 54 8.28 6.40 -0.42
CA SER A 54 9.62 5.82 -0.29
C SER A 54 9.46 4.30 -0.19
N GLN A 55 10.12 3.55 -1.08
CA GLN A 55 10.03 2.09 -1.07
C GLN A 55 10.60 1.56 0.26
N GLU A 56 9.76 0.87 1.03
CA GLU A 56 10.20 0.09 2.20
C GLU A 56 11.30 -0.88 1.77
N LYS A 57 12.41 -0.91 2.52
CA LYS A 57 13.55 -1.78 2.22
C LYS A 57 13.25 -3.21 2.65
N MET A 58 12.56 -3.95 1.79
CA MET A 58 12.25 -5.36 2.02
C MET A 58 13.33 -6.30 1.49
N ILE A 59 13.91 -7.09 2.39
CA ILE A 59 14.90 -8.11 2.03
C ILE A 59 14.23 -9.24 1.23
N GLY A 60 14.89 -9.65 0.16
CA GLY A 60 14.45 -10.70 -0.76
C GLY A 60 13.37 -10.29 -1.77
N LEU A 61 12.87 -9.04 -1.70
CA LEU A 61 11.92 -8.45 -2.65
C LEU A 61 12.45 -7.21 -3.36
N ASN A 62 13.08 -6.30 -2.62
CA ASN A 62 13.64 -5.05 -3.16
C ASN A 62 15.11 -4.82 -2.77
N VAL A 63 15.61 -5.58 -1.79
CA VAL A 63 17.00 -5.53 -1.31
C VAL A 63 17.53 -6.96 -1.17
N PRO A 64 18.76 -7.29 -1.61
CA PRO A 64 19.34 -8.61 -1.38
C PRO A 64 19.68 -8.82 0.10
N TYR A 65 19.77 -10.08 0.55
CA TYR A 65 20.20 -10.41 1.93
C TYR A 65 21.63 -9.95 2.26
N TYR A 66 22.51 -9.91 1.24
CA TYR A 66 23.90 -9.47 1.37
C TYR A 66 24.25 -8.56 0.18
N GLU A 67 25.03 -7.50 0.41
CA GLU A 67 25.38 -6.52 -0.63
C GLU A 67 26.17 -7.14 -1.80
N ASP A 68 26.95 -8.19 -1.53
CA ASP A 68 27.74 -8.89 -2.55
C ASP A 68 26.89 -9.76 -3.49
N ARG A 69 25.62 -10.04 -3.13
CA ARG A 69 24.69 -10.83 -3.94
C ARG A 69 23.84 -9.93 -4.83
N LYS A 70 23.97 -10.11 -6.14
CA LYS A 70 23.13 -9.43 -7.14
C LYS A 70 21.72 -10.01 -7.27
N GLU A 71 21.50 -11.25 -6.83
CA GLU A 71 20.20 -11.90 -6.92
C GLU A 71 19.30 -11.51 -5.74
N ILE A 72 18.11 -10.99 -6.06
CA ILE A 72 17.05 -10.69 -5.09
C ILE A 72 16.11 -11.90 -5.06
N LYS A 73 16.16 -12.67 -3.97
CA LYS A 73 15.33 -13.86 -3.73
C LYS A 73 14.88 -13.90 -2.27
N LEU A 74 13.69 -14.43 -2.03
CA LEU A 74 13.12 -14.58 -0.69
C LEU A 74 13.89 -15.62 0.13
N ASP A 75 14.31 -16.69 -0.53
CA ASP A 75 15.09 -17.78 0.05
C ASP A 75 16.58 -17.46 0.06
N ASP A 76 17.23 -17.81 1.17
CA ASP A 76 18.61 -17.49 1.48
C ASP A 76 19.22 -18.59 2.37
N PRO A 77 20.54 -18.83 2.34
CA PRO A 77 21.19 -19.74 3.29
C PRO A 77 20.80 -19.54 4.76
N CYS A 78 20.45 -18.32 5.19
CA CYS A 78 20.02 -18.09 6.57
C CYS A 78 18.62 -18.65 6.92
N ASN A 79 17.77 -18.92 5.92
CA ASN A 79 16.41 -19.41 6.10
C ASN A 79 16.12 -20.76 5.40
N ALA A 80 17.11 -21.32 4.69
CA ALA A 80 16.97 -22.53 3.86
C ALA A 80 16.46 -23.77 4.62
N ASN A 81 16.67 -23.87 5.94
CA ASN A 81 16.26 -25.01 6.77
C ASN A 81 15.14 -24.66 7.77
N CYS A 82 14.50 -23.49 7.62
CA CYS A 82 13.47 -23.05 8.56
C CYS A 82 12.06 -23.51 8.15
N GLY A 83 11.86 -24.02 6.93
CA GLY A 83 10.55 -24.46 6.44
C GLY A 83 9.55 -23.31 6.30
N CYS A 84 10.01 -22.14 5.85
CA CYS A 84 9.17 -20.94 5.77
C CYS A 84 8.02 -21.11 4.76
N SER A 85 6.82 -20.70 5.15
CA SER A 85 5.66 -20.62 4.25
C SER A 85 5.63 -19.28 3.52
N TRP A 86 5.37 -19.33 2.22
CA TRP A 86 5.16 -18.14 1.39
C TRP A 86 3.72 -17.62 1.45
N GLU A 87 2.81 -18.36 2.08
CA GLU A 87 1.38 -18.01 2.18
C GLU A 87 1.12 -16.99 3.30
N GLU A 88 2.00 -16.92 4.30
CA GLU A 88 1.85 -16.04 5.46
C GLU A 88 2.77 -14.81 5.37
N PHE A 89 2.21 -13.71 4.89
CA PHE A 89 2.88 -12.40 4.91
C PHE A 89 2.69 -11.72 6.27
N LEU A 90 3.75 -11.70 7.09
CA LEU A 90 3.77 -11.13 8.44
C LEU A 90 5.04 -10.29 8.62
N PRO A 91 5.10 -9.09 8.01
CA PRO A 91 6.35 -8.34 7.91
C PRO A 91 6.88 -7.94 9.29
N VAL A 92 8.18 -8.17 9.49
CA VAL A 92 8.89 -7.80 10.74
C VAL A 92 10.06 -6.89 10.43
N CYS A 93 10.31 -5.92 11.33
CA CYS A 93 11.47 -5.04 11.26
C CYS A 93 12.65 -5.66 12.01
N GLY A 94 13.76 -5.87 11.31
CA GLY A 94 15.01 -6.35 11.90
C GLY A 94 15.80 -5.22 12.56
N VAL A 95 16.76 -5.58 13.42
CA VAL A 95 17.68 -4.64 14.08
C VAL A 95 18.54 -3.82 13.11
N ASN A 96 18.70 -4.33 11.88
CA ASN A 96 19.40 -3.72 10.76
C ASN A 96 18.53 -2.72 9.98
N ASN A 97 17.33 -2.39 10.47
CA ASN A 97 16.39 -1.45 9.86
C ASN A 97 15.90 -1.88 8.47
N TYR A 98 15.93 -3.19 8.21
CA TYR A 98 15.32 -3.83 7.05
C TYR A 98 14.05 -4.58 7.45
N THR A 99 13.11 -4.67 6.51
CA THR A 99 11.86 -5.41 6.71
C THR A 99 11.97 -6.78 6.04
N TYR A 100 11.56 -7.83 6.73
CA TYR A 100 11.53 -9.21 6.22
C TYR A 100 10.10 -9.63 5.91
N PHE A 101 9.90 -10.56 4.96
CA PHE A 101 8.58 -11.06 4.57
C PHE A 101 7.81 -11.68 5.76
N SER A 102 8.53 -12.44 6.59
CA SER A 102 8.07 -12.94 7.87
C SER A 102 9.25 -13.13 8.83
N ALA A 103 8.96 -13.38 10.11
CA ALA A 103 9.99 -13.71 11.08
C ALA A 103 10.82 -14.94 10.68
N CYS A 104 10.22 -15.92 10.00
CA CYS A 104 10.95 -17.10 9.50
C CYS A 104 12.00 -16.72 8.45
N TYR A 105 11.64 -15.84 7.51
CA TYR A 105 12.57 -15.37 6.48
C TYR A 105 13.71 -14.52 7.06
N ALA A 106 13.53 -13.93 8.25
CA ALA A 106 14.61 -13.27 8.99
C ALA A 106 15.63 -14.25 9.61
N GLY A 107 15.33 -15.55 9.61
CA GLY A 107 16.14 -16.62 10.17
C GLY A 107 15.44 -17.30 11.35
N CYS A 108 15.69 -18.60 11.50
CA CYS A 108 15.26 -19.37 12.65
C CYS A 108 16.43 -19.57 13.61
N THR A 109 16.17 -19.42 14.92
CA THR A 109 17.05 -19.98 15.94
C THR A 109 16.80 -21.49 15.94
N SER A 110 17.86 -22.27 15.71
CA SER A 110 17.79 -23.73 15.86
C SER A 110 17.36 -24.12 17.27
#